data_AF-A0A843FET5-F1
#
_entry.id   AF-A0A843FET5-F1
#
_cell.length_a   1.000
_cell.length_b   1.000
_cell.length_c   1.000
_cell.angle_alpha   90.00
_cell.angle_beta   90.00
_cell.angle_gamma   90.00
#
_symmetry.space_group_name_H-M   'P 1'
#
loop_
_entity.id
_entity.type
_entity.pdbx_description
1 polymer ?
#
loop_
_entity_poly.entity_id
_entity_poly.type
_entity_poly.pdbx_seq_one_letter_code
_entity_poly.pdbx_strand_id
1 'polypeptide(L)'
;MVNSLSKAVIKLTTGLTPISVGTKFFPTDSMQNEYVELFNYTQTILFELEKADINSESIQSNLIRDIGAENIPAEFNFYEIKPAENKIEEYALVSNIVMGSDRYFYVELPNPSNLINIFVKIIENEKGEIVEKSSTELVAKMLSKNDAIRVAIELIGIGLERGVEVISAVGMTGAASIERSINYRQNLGNFPGVAFTKLGGEYALVFEGPFKLSKSKPFEFQNYLFVDLIDSTGYTSKHGKTQLVDLMTNIKYFIESECGGELEGYREGGDDFIARFPSKDLAIRAGLDAAWFALDNDAKIRAGVGRSRREAGERAQLVDNLGSS
;
A
#
# COMPACT_ATOMS: atom_id res chain seq x y z
N MET A 1 1.39 4.02 26.92
CA MET A 1 0.02 4.41 26.52
C MET A 1 -0.04 5.92 26.45
N VAL A 2 -0.22 6.50 25.26
CA VAL A 2 -0.32 7.95 25.10
C VAL A 2 -1.70 8.43 25.56
N ASN A 3 -1.70 9.37 26.50
CA ASN A 3 -2.89 9.92 27.16
C ASN A 3 -3.72 10.76 26.16
N SER A 4 -5.05 10.77 26.29
CA SER A 4 -5.94 11.66 25.51
C SER A 4 -5.51 13.13 25.62
N LEU A 5 -4.91 13.48 26.76
CA LEU A 5 -4.29 14.78 27.01
C LEU A 5 -3.18 15.12 26.00
N SER A 6 -2.29 14.17 25.67
CA SER A 6 -1.18 14.39 24.74
C SER A 6 -1.69 14.67 23.32
N LYS A 7 -2.70 13.91 22.87
CA LYS A 7 -3.36 14.16 21.57
C LYS A 7 -4.02 15.53 21.52
N ALA A 8 -4.62 15.99 22.62
CA ALA A 8 -5.23 17.31 22.69
C ALA A 8 -4.19 18.44 22.59
N VAL A 9 -3.04 18.31 23.29
CA VAL A 9 -1.93 19.27 23.20
C VAL A 9 -1.38 19.31 21.78
N ILE A 10 -1.08 18.16 21.19
CA ILE A 10 -0.56 18.06 19.81
C ILE A 10 -1.53 18.72 18.83
N LYS A 11 -2.83 18.45 18.95
CA LYS A 11 -3.84 19.09 18.10
C LYS A 11 -3.87 20.60 18.26
N LEU A 12 -3.73 21.10 19.48
CA LEU A 12 -3.72 22.53 19.76
C LEU A 12 -2.47 23.23 19.20
N THR A 13 -1.31 22.58 19.25
CA THR A 13 -0.04 23.18 18.77
C THR A 13 0.17 23.03 17.27
N THR A 14 -0.43 22.03 16.62
CA THR A 14 -0.23 21.75 15.19
C THR A 14 -1.43 22.11 14.31
N GLY A 15 -2.61 22.32 14.90
CA GLY A 15 -3.87 22.46 14.14
C GLY A 15 -4.37 21.17 13.49
N LEU A 16 -3.63 20.07 13.57
CA LEU A 16 -3.96 18.79 12.93
C LEU A 16 -4.59 17.80 13.90
N THR A 17 -5.40 16.87 13.39
CA THR A 17 -5.96 15.80 14.22
C THR A 17 -4.99 14.60 14.26
N PRO A 18 -4.40 14.26 15.42
CA PRO A 18 -3.54 13.09 15.54
C PRO A 18 -4.38 11.81 15.58
N ILE A 19 -4.20 10.95 14.59
CA ILE A 19 -4.75 9.60 14.52
C ILE A 19 -4.07 8.72 15.57
N SER A 20 -2.74 8.73 15.62
CA SER A 20 -1.95 7.96 16.60
C SER A 20 -0.74 8.73 17.10
N VAL A 21 -0.21 8.32 18.26
CA VAL A 21 1.08 8.73 18.81
C VAL A 21 1.71 7.45 19.35
N GLY A 22 2.81 7.02 18.74
CA GLY A 22 3.19 5.61 18.75
C GLY A 22 2.13 4.73 18.07
N THR A 23 2.09 3.46 18.44
CA THR A 23 1.07 2.53 17.95
C THR A 23 0.65 1.50 18.99
N LYS A 24 -0.63 1.10 18.92
CA LYS A 24 -1.19 -0.06 19.64
C LYS A 24 -1.21 -1.34 18.81
N PHE A 25 -0.61 -1.34 17.62
CA PHE A 25 -0.52 -2.53 16.77
C PHE A 25 0.18 -3.68 17.54
N PHE A 26 -0.39 -4.88 17.47
CA PHE A 26 0.16 -6.05 18.14
C PHE A 26 1.01 -6.83 17.13
N PRO A 27 2.35 -6.85 17.27
CA PRO A 27 3.21 -7.53 16.32
C PRO A 27 3.09 -9.05 16.47
N THR A 28 3.24 -9.75 15.35
CA THR A 28 3.15 -11.22 15.29
C THR A 28 4.47 -11.90 14.89
N ASP A 29 5.46 -11.11 14.46
CA ASP A 29 6.80 -11.57 14.12
C ASP A 29 7.87 -10.56 14.57
N SER A 30 9.15 -10.89 14.39
CA SER A 30 10.28 -10.08 14.85
C SER A 30 10.40 -8.74 14.13
N MET A 31 10.16 -8.70 12.82
CA MET A 31 10.25 -7.47 12.03
C MET A 31 9.13 -6.50 12.41
N GLN A 32 7.90 -7.02 12.57
CA GLN A 32 6.79 -6.23 13.08
C GLN A 32 7.08 -5.69 14.48
N ASN A 33 7.71 -6.50 15.34
CA ASN A 33 8.07 -6.07 16.69
C ASN A 33 9.05 -4.90 16.68
N GLU A 34 10.08 -4.96 15.84
CA GLU A 34 11.06 -3.87 15.69
C GLU A 34 10.39 -2.56 15.24
N TYR A 35 9.53 -2.60 14.23
CA TYR A 35 8.79 -1.42 13.81
C TYR A 35 7.88 -0.88 14.93
N VAL A 36 7.13 -1.74 15.63
CA VAL A 36 6.27 -1.31 16.75
C VAL A 36 7.09 -0.66 17.87
N GLU A 37 8.26 -1.21 18.19
CA GLU A 37 9.18 -0.63 19.16
C GLU A 37 9.69 0.73 18.70
N LEU A 38 10.13 0.89 17.44
CA LEU A 38 10.59 2.17 16.89
C LEU A 38 9.48 3.22 16.87
N PHE A 39 8.27 2.88 16.43
CA PHE A 39 7.10 3.77 16.46
C PHE A 39 6.84 4.30 17.88
N ASN A 40 6.90 3.40 18.87
CA ASN A 40 6.62 3.75 20.26
C ASN A 40 7.79 4.48 20.93
N TYR A 41 9.03 4.09 20.65
CA TYR A 41 10.24 4.72 21.20
C TYR A 41 10.35 6.17 20.73
N THR A 42 10.19 6.40 19.42
CA THR A 42 10.25 7.73 18.80
C THR A 42 8.98 8.56 19.00
N GLN A 43 7.94 7.98 19.60
CA GLN A 43 6.61 8.59 19.73
C GLN A 43 6.07 9.08 18.37
N THR A 44 6.28 8.31 17.31
CA THR A 44 5.88 8.67 15.93
C THR A 44 4.39 9.01 15.87
N ILE A 45 4.05 10.18 15.30
CA ILE A 45 2.69 10.70 15.25
C ILE A 45 2.11 10.52 13.84
N LEU A 46 0.93 9.93 13.74
CA LEU A 46 0.18 9.86 12.50
C LEU A 46 -0.90 10.95 12.50
N PHE A 47 -0.89 11.82 11.49
CA PHE A 47 -1.88 12.89 11.33
C PHE A 47 -2.84 12.64 10.17
N GLU A 48 -4.08 13.08 10.34
CA GLU A 48 -5.00 13.30 9.24
C GLU A 48 -4.82 14.73 8.74
N LEU A 49 -4.17 14.91 7.57
CA LEU A 49 -3.95 16.23 6.97
C LEU A 49 -5.24 16.80 6.36
N GLU A 50 -5.97 15.95 5.64
CA GLU A 50 -7.27 16.24 5.06
C GLU A 50 -8.23 15.15 5.46
N LYS A 51 -9.48 15.52 5.76
CA LYS A 51 -10.48 14.55 6.17
C LYS A 51 -10.76 13.58 5.02
N ALA A 52 -10.59 12.29 5.26
CA ALA A 52 -10.88 11.28 4.24
C ALA A 52 -12.39 11.26 3.92
N ASP A 53 -12.75 11.40 2.65
CA ASP A 53 -14.10 11.15 2.17
C ASP A 53 -14.29 9.66 1.91
N ILE A 54 -14.96 8.97 2.83
CA ILE A 54 -15.11 7.52 2.83
C ILE A 54 -16.55 7.19 2.46
N ASN A 55 -16.79 6.90 1.19
CA ASN A 55 -18.06 6.43 0.66
C ASN A 55 -17.83 5.46 -0.51
N SER A 56 -18.88 4.78 -0.97
CA SER A 56 -18.79 3.79 -2.05
C SER A 56 -18.24 4.38 -3.36
N GLU A 57 -18.64 5.60 -3.74
CA GLU A 57 -18.19 6.26 -4.97
C GLU A 57 -16.70 6.64 -4.90
N SER A 58 -16.25 7.16 -3.75
CA SER A 58 -14.84 7.48 -3.52
C SER A 58 -13.98 6.22 -3.50
N ILE A 59 -14.48 5.11 -2.96
CA ILE A 59 -13.78 3.81 -2.95
C ILE A 59 -13.67 3.25 -4.36
N GLN A 60 -14.75 3.28 -5.15
CA GLN A 60 -14.74 2.81 -6.53
C GLN A 60 -13.80 3.65 -7.41
N SER A 61 -13.90 4.99 -7.35
CA SER A 61 -13.03 5.87 -8.13
C SER A 61 -11.56 5.73 -7.76
N ASN A 62 -11.25 5.58 -6.47
CA ASN A 62 -9.89 5.27 -6.00
C ASN A 62 -9.41 3.92 -6.52
N LEU A 63 -10.26 2.88 -6.50
CA LEU A 63 -9.91 1.56 -7.01
C LEU A 63 -9.55 1.60 -8.50
N ILE A 64 -10.41 2.21 -9.33
CA ILE A 64 -10.18 2.34 -10.78
C ILE A 64 -8.88 3.11 -11.04
N ARG A 65 -8.68 4.22 -10.33
CA ARG A 65 -7.47 5.01 -10.43
C ARG A 65 -6.22 4.24 -10.00
N ASP A 66 -6.33 3.35 -9.02
CA ASP A 66 -5.18 2.66 -8.43
C ASP A 66 -4.82 1.36 -9.18
N ILE A 67 -5.79 0.72 -9.84
CA ILE A 67 -5.60 -0.45 -10.70
C ILE A 67 -5.26 -0.03 -12.15
N GLY A 68 -5.68 1.15 -12.58
CA GLY A 68 -5.62 1.60 -13.96
C GLY A 68 -6.92 1.27 -14.70
N ALA A 69 -7.54 2.27 -15.31
CA ALA A 69 -8.82 2.13 -16.00
C ALA A 69 -8.74 1.18 -17.20
N GLU A 70 -7.55 1.04 -17.80
CA GLU A 70 -7.27 0.10 -18.89
C GLU A 70 -7.31 -1.38 -18.47
N ASN A 71 -7.14 -1.65 -17.17
CA ASN A 71 -7.15 -2.99 -16.58
C ASN A 71 -8.53 -3.40 -16.02
N ILE A 72 -9.54 -2.57 -16.23
CA ILE A 72 -10.93 -2.84 -15.84
C ILE A 72 -11.78 -2.76 -17.13
N PRO A 73 -12.67 -3.73 -17.39
CA PRO A 73 -13.57 -3.64 -18.55
C PRO A 73 -14.51 -2.44 -18.42
N ALA A 74 -15.02 -1.95 -19.54
CA ALA A 74 -15.95 -0.81 -19.56
C ALA A 74 -17.27 -1.11 -18.84
N GLU A 75 -17.71 -2.37 -18.88
CA GLU A 75 -18.94 -2.85 -18.24
C GLU A 75 -18.57 -3.74 -17.06
N PHE A 76 -18.91 -3.28 -15.86
CA PHE A 76 -18.79 -4.02 -14.61
C PHE A 76 -19.77 -3.46 -13.59
N ASN A 77 -20.13 -4.27 -12.61
CA ASN A 77 -20.94 -3.84 -11.48
C ASN A 77 -20.06 -3.74 -10.22
N PHE A 78 -20.15 -2.62 -9.51
CA PHE A 78 -19.51 -2.42 -8.22
C PHE A 78 -20.54 -2.60 -7.10
N TYR A 79 -20.31 -3.58 -6.23
CA TYR A 79 -21.20 -3.89 -5.11
C TYR A 79 -20.54 -3.54 -3.78
N GLU A 80 -21.28 -2.82 -2.94
CA GLU A 80 -20.98 -2.71 -1.51
C GLU A 80 -21.72 -3.83 -0.78
N ILE A 81 -20.96 -4.83 -0.30
CA ILE A 81 -21.49 -5.95 0.49
C ILE A 81 -21.65 -5.49 1.95
N LYS A 82 -20.66 -4.74 2.45
CA LYS A 82 -20.68 -4.13 3.77
C LYS A 82 -20.14 -2.70 3.67
N PRO A 83 -20.85 -1.69 4.21
CA PRO A 83 -20.39 -0.31 4.18
C PRO A 83 -19.08 -0.14 4.93
N ALA A 84 -18.24 0.77 4.44
CA ALA A 84 -17.04 1.19 5.14
C ALA A 84 -17.41 1.91 6.45
N GLU A 85 -16.57 1.73 7.45
CA GLU A 85 -16.70 2.50 8.68
C GLU A 85 -16.26 3.93 8.37
N ASN A 86 -17.11 4.93 8.66
CA ASN A 86 -16.77 6.34 8.46
C ASN A 86 -15.83 6.83 9.58
N LYS A 87 -14.72 6.13 9.75
CA LYS A 87 -13.72 6.37 10.78
C LYS A 87 -12.37 5.88 10.27
N ILE A 88 -11.36 6.71 10.46
CA ILE A 88 -9.97 6.28 10.26
C ILE A 88 -9.55 5.42 11.46
N GLU A 89 -9.25 4.16 11.17
CA GLU A 89 -8.75 3.18 12.12
C GLU A 89 -7.21 3.17 12.13
N GLU A 90 -6.61 3.56 13.25
CA GLU A 90 -5.14 3.52 13.45
C GLU A 90 -4.56 2.15 13.06
N TYR A 91 -5.19 1.07 13.51
CA TYR A 91 -4.70 -0.29 13.28
C TYR A 91 -4.61 -0.62 11.79
N ALA A 92 -5.62 -0.22 11.00
CA ALA A 92 -5.63 -0.44 9.56
C ALA A 92 -4.52 0.35 8.85
N LEU A 93 -4.19 1.55 9.32
CA LEU A 93 -3.13 2.37 8.71
C LEU A 93 -1.74 1.86 9.10
N VAL A 94 -1.51 1.63 10.40
CA VAL A 94 -0.21 1.15 10.89
C VAL A 94 0.07 -0.27 10.39
N SER A 95 -0.91 -1.17 10.35
CA SER A 95 -0.71 -2.52 9.79
C SER A 95 -0.26 -2.50 8.33
N ASN A 96 -0.77 -1.58 7.50
CA ASN A 96 -0.29 -1.45 6.12
C ASN A 96 1.19 -1.02 6.04
N ILE A 97 1.64 -0.22 7.01
CA ILE A 97 3.05 0.18 7.11
C ILE A 97 3.88 -0.99 7.64
N VAL A 98 3.44 -1.65 8.71
CA VAL A 98 4.24 -2.64 9.46
C VAL A 98 4.21 -4.03 8.85
N MET A 99 3.09 -4.50 8.30
CA MET A 99 2.96 -5.84 7.72
C MET A 99 3.37 -5.88 6.25
N GLY A 100 3.07 -4.80 5.50
CA GLY A 100 3.43 -4.65 4.09
C GLY A 100 2.21 -4.74 3.18
N SER A 101 2.42 -4.60 1.88
CA SER A 101 1.34 -4.63 0.89
C SER A 101 0.95 -6.02 0.41
N ASP A 102 1.73 -7.06 0.73
CA ASP A 102 1.49 -8.40 0.23
C ASP A 102 0.10 -8.92 0.63
N ARG A 103 -0.64 -9.46 -0.33
CA ARG A 103 -2.01 -9.95 -0.08
C ARG A 103 -2.16 -11.37 -0.55
N TYR A 104 -2.97 -12.11 0.19
CA TYR A 104 -3.43 -13.41 -0.25
C TYR A 104 -4.55 -13.21 -1.27
N PHE A 105 -4.43 -13.96 -2.35
CA PHE A 105 -5.32 -13.98 -3.49
C PHE A 105 -5.87 -15.38 -3.62
N TYR A 106 -7.18 -15.51 -3.46
CA TYR A 106 -7.91 -16.75 -3.59
C TYR A 106 -8.68 -16.79 -4.90
N VAL A 107 -8.67 -17.92 -5.58
CA VAL A 107 -9.44 -18.19 -6.80
C VAL A 107 -10.16 -19.51 -6.64
N GLU A 108 -11.44 -19.53 -7.04
CA GLU A 108 -12.31 -20.70 -7.01
C GLU A 108 -13.01 -20.88 -8.36
N LEU A 109 -13.04 -22.12 -8.81
CA LEU A 109 -13.77 -22.60 -9.97
C LEU A 109 -14.90 -23.53 -9.53
N PRO A 110 -16.07 -23.50 -10.18
CA PRO A 110 -17.20 -24.36 -9.82
C PRO A 110 -16.93 -25.84 -10.09
N ASN A 111 -16.04 -26.16 -11.05
CA ASN A 111 -15.69 -27.52 -11.44
C ASN A 111 -14.19 -27.64 -11.77
N PRO A 112 -13.58 -28.84 -11.61
CA PRO A 112 -12.20 -29.08 -11.99
C PRO A 112 -11.89 -28.64 -13.42
N SER A 113 -10.84 -27.84 -13.59
CA SER A 113 -10.47 -27.31 -14.91
C SER A 113 -8.96 -27.14 -15.09
N ASN A 114 -8.50 -27.38 -16.31
CA ASN A 114 -7.11 -27.08 -16.71
C ASN A 114 -6.81 -25.57 -16.67
N LEU A 115 -7.82 -24.71 -16.54
CA LEU A 115 -7.66 -23.28 -16.30
C LEU A 115 -6.79 -22.97 -15.09
N ILE A 116 -6.87 -23.76 -14.01
CA ILE A 116 -6.01 -23.55 -12.83
C ILE A 116 -4.52 -23.54 -13.22
N ASN A 117 -4.09 -24.41 -14.13
CA ASN A 117 -2.68 -24.45 -14.57
C ASN A 117 -2.28 -23.22 -15.38
N ILE A 118 -3.24 -22.60 -16.08
CA ILE A 118 -3.02 -21.35 -16.81
C ILE A 118 -2.94 -20.19 -15.82
N PHE A 119 -3.82 -20.18 -14.83
CA PHE A 119 -3.89 -19.15 -13.79
C PHE A 119 -2.60 -19.10 -12.96
N VAL A 120 -2.05 -20.27 -12.60
CA VAL A 120 -0.74 -20.38 -11.94
C VAL A 120 0.36 -19.65 -12.73
N LYS A 121 0.46 -19.90 -14.04
CA LYS A 121 1.48 -19.26 -14.88
C LYS A 121 1.33 -17.75 -14.96
N ILE A 122 0.10 -17.26 -15.02
CA ILE A 122 -0.18 -15.81 -15.04
C ILE A 122 0.26 -15.18 -13.72
N ILE A 123 -0.13 -15.79 -12.60
CA ILE A 123 0.27 -15.32 -11.26
C ILE A 123 1.78 -15.30 -11.10
N GLU A 124 2.49 -16.37 -11.49
CA GLU A 124 3.95 -16.44 -11.42
C GLU A 124 4.62 -15.39 -12.32
N ASN A 125 4.12 -15.16 -13.54
CA ASN A 125 4.61 -14.11 -14.43
C ASN A 125 4.44 -12.70 -13.84
N GLU A 126 3.39 -12.52 -13.04
CA GLU A 126 3.10 -11.29 -12.29
C GLU A 126 3.79 -11.25 -10.92
N LYS A 127 4.82 -12.11 -10.73
CA LYS A 127 5.64 -12.21 -9.52
C LYS A 127 4.88 -12.63 -8.26
N GLY A 128 3.72 -13.27 -8.43
CA GLY A 128 2.99 -13.91 -7.34
C GLY A 128 3.56 -15.28 -6.99
N GLU A 129 3.40 -15.69 -5.73
CA GLU A 129 3.84 -16.98 -5.20
C GLU A 129 2.63 -17.89 -4.96
N ILE A 130 2.63 -19.11 -5.49
CA ILE A 130 1.56 -20.07 -5.22
C ILE A 130 1.76 -20.70 -3.85
N VAL A 131 0.75 -20.57 -2.98
CA VAL A 131 0.76 -21.12 -1.62
C VAL A 131 0.06 -22.48 -1.60
N GLU A 132 -1.15 -22.55 -2.17
CA GLU A 132 -1.93 -23.79 -2.24
C GLU A 132 -2.63 -23.90 -3.59
N LYS A 133 -2.80 -25.14 -4.08
CA LYS A 133 -3.41 -25.43 -5.37
C LYS A 133 -4.15 -26.76 -5.33
N SER A 134 -5.39 -26.75 -5.79
CA SER A 134 -6.19 -27.94 -6.10
C SER A 134 -6.66 -27.91 -7.56
N SER A 135 -7.60 -28.78 -7.93
CA SER A 135 -8.20 -28.77 -9.28
C SER A 135 -9.29 -27.70 -9.45
N THR A 136 -9.80 -27.14 -8.35
CA THR A 136 -10.88 -26.13 -8.30
C THR A 136 -10.48 -24.86 -7.59
N GLU A 137 -9.44 -24.87 -6.76
CA GLU A 137 -9.08 -23.76 -5.88
C GLU A 137 -7.59 -23.44 -5.98
N LEU A 138 -7.27 -22.18 -5.74
CA LEU A 138 -5.91 -21.67 -5.73
C LEU A 138 -5.78 -20.59 -4.66
N VAL A 139 -4.72 -20.65 -3.86
CA VAL A 139 -4.28 -19.58 -2.97
C VAL A 139 -2.90 -19.14 -3.42
N ALA A 140 -2.73 -17.85 -3.66
CA ALA A 140 -1.46 -17.24 -3.99
C ALA A 140 -1.17 -16.02 -3.12
N LYS A 141 0.10 -15.64 -3.03
CA LYS A 141 0.58 -14.42 -2.40
C LYS A 141 0.96 -13.44 -3.51
N MET A 142 0.36 -12.26 -3.49
CA MET A 142 0.57 -11.19 -4.48
C MET A 142 1.27 -10.00 -3.83
N LEU A 143 2.02 -9.22 -4.62
CA LEU A 143 2.78 -8.06 -4.13
C LEU A 143 1.90 -7.00 -3.48
N SER A 144 0.70 -6.77 -4.02
CA SER A 144 -0.24 -5.80 -3.47
C SER A 144 -1.69 -6.24 -3.64
N LYS A 145 -2.58 -5.57 -2.89
CA LYS A 145 -4.04 -5.69 -3.09
C LYS A 145 -4.44 -5.34 -4.52
N ASN A 146 -3.86 -4.28 -5.08
CA ASN A 146 -4.23 -3.80 -6.41
C ASN A 146 -3.76 -4.77 -7.49
N ASP A 147 -2.57 -5.35 -7.34
CA ASP A 147 -2.07 -6.40 -8.24
C ASP A 147 -2.94 -7.64 -8.17
N ALA A 148 -3.32 -8.08 -6.96
CA ALA A 148 -4.23 -9.21 -6.80
C ALA A 148 -5.58 -8.97 -7.49
N ILE A 149 -6.17 -7.78 -7.35
CA ILE A 149 -7.44 -7.44 -8.01
C ILE A 149 -7.26 -7.36 -9.53
N ARG A 150 -6.17 -6.74 -10.02
CA ARG A 150 -5.87 -6.68 -11.47
C ARG A 150 -5.76 -8.07 -12.07
N VAL A 151 -4.95 -8.94 -11.46
CA VAL A 151 -4.78 -10.33 -11.91
C VAL A 151 -6.10 -11.07 -11.82
N ALA A 152 -6.90 -10.87 -10.77
CA ALA A 152 -8.23 -11.45 -10.67
C ALA A 152 -9.12 -11.11 -11.87
N ILE A 153 -9.16 -9.84 -12.27
CA ILE A 153 -9.94 -9.39 -13.44
C ILE A 153 -9.47 -10.10 -14.72
N GLU A 154 -8.16 -10.24 -14.91
CA GLU A 154 -7.61 -10.98 -16.05
C GLU A 154 -8.02 -12.46 -16.03
N LEU A 155 -7.91 -13.14 -14.89
CA LEU A 155 -8.29 -14.54 -14.75
C LEU A 155 -9.79 -14.76 -14.98
N ILE A 156 -10.62 -13.84 -14.48
CA ILE A 156 -12.08 -13.85 -14.69
C ILE A 156 -12.40 -13.67 -16.17
N GLY A 157 -11.75 -12.75 -16.87
CA GLY A 157 -11.92 -12.56 -18.31
C GLY A 157 -11.61 -13.83 -19.09
N ILE A 158 -10.48 -14.49 -18.79
CA ILE A 158 -10.10 -15.77 -19.42
C ILE A 158 -11.10 -16.89 -19.10
N GLY A 159 -11.59 -16.94 -17.86
CA GLY A 159 -12.61 -17.90 -17.45
C GLY A 159 -13.90 -17.73 -18.25
N LEU A 160 -14.41 -16.50 -18.29
CA LEU A 160 -15.62 -16.13 -19.02
C LEU A 160 -15.50 -16.43 -20.53
N GLU A 161 -14.36 -16.13 -21.15
CA GLU A 161 -14.10 -16.49 -22.56
C GLU A 161 -14.18 -18.00 -22.82
N ARG A 162 -13.92 -18.82 -21.79
CA ARG A 162 -14.02 -20.29 -21.85
C ARG A 162 -15.30 -20.86 -21.25
N GLY A 163 -16.26 -20.01 -20.89
CA GLY A 163 -17.52 -20.42 -20.26
C GLY A 163 -17.35 -21.02 -18.86
N VAL A 164 -16.30 -20.62 -18.14
CA VAL A 164 -16.06 -21.04 -16.75
C VAL A 164 -16.19 -19.83 -15.84
N GLU A 165 -17.10 -19.92 -14.87
CA GLU A 165 -17.25 -18.91 -13.83
C GLU A 165 -16.02 -18.93 -12.91
N VAL A 166 -15.49 -17.75 -12.61
CA VAL A 166 -14.32 -17.60 -11.73
C VAL A 166 -14.71 -16.65 -10.61
N ILE A 167 -14.65 -17.15 -9.38
CA ILE A 167 -14.84 -16.33 -8.19
C ILE A 167 -13.47 -16.15 -7.55
N SER A 168 -13.21 -14.95 -7.08
CA SER A 168 -11.94 -14.65 -6.44
C SER A 168 -12.10 -13.68 -5.30
N ALA A 169 -11.12 -13.67 -4.41
CA ALA A 169 -11.13 -12.77 -3.27
C ALA A 169 -9.71 -12.42 -2.81
N VAL A 170 -9.56 -11.21 -2.28
CA VAL A 170 -8.29 -10.69 -1.77
C VAL A 170 -8.38 -10.48 -0.26
N GLY A 171 -7.35 -10.92 0.47
CA GLY A 171 -7.29 -10.90 1.92
C GLY A 171 -5.90 -10.62 2.48
N MET A 172 -5.83 -10.25 3.76
CA MET A 172 -4.56 -10.12 4.48
C MET A 172 -3.90 -11.48 4.76
N THR A 173 -4.69 -12.54 4.86
CA THR A 173 -4.27 -13.92 5.10
C THR A 173 -5.03 -14.85 4.15
N GLY A 174 -4.53 -16.07 3.93
CA GLY A 174 -5.22 -17.06 3.10
C GLY A 174 -6.64 -17.36 3.60
N ALA A 175 -6.79 -17.53 4.92
CA ALA A 175 -8.10 -17.70 5.55
C ALA A 175 -9.02 -16.49 5.30
N ALA A 176 -8.51 -15.26 5.43
CA ALA A 176 -9.30 -14.06 5.21
C ALA A 176 -9.69 -13.86 3.73
N SER A 177 -8.93 -14.37 2.76
CA SER A 177 -9.35 -14.39 1.36
C SER A 177 -10.44 -15.44 1.11
N ILE A 178 -10.33 -16.63 1.71
CA ILE A 178 -11.34 -17.70 1.57
C ILE A 178 -12.67 -17.29 2.21
N GLU A 179 -12.64 -16.80 3.46
CA GLU A 179 -13.83 -16.30 4.17
C GLU A 179 -14.55 -15.23 3.34
N ARG A 180 -13.79 -14.37 2.66
CA ARG A 180 -14.34 -13.33 1.79
C ARG A 180 -14.99 -13.87 0.54
N SER A 181 -14.44 -14.92 -0.07
CA SER A 181 -15.11 -15.63 -1.17
C SER A 181 -16.42 -16.28 -0.71
N ILE A 182 -16.45 -16.83 0.51
CA ILE A 182 -17.67 -17.39 1.10
C ILE A 182 -18.72 -16.28 1.30
N ASN A 183 -18.34 -15.15 1.90
CA ASN A 183 -19.25 -14.01 2.10
C ASN A 183 -19.75 -13.44 0.77
N TYR A 184 -18.87 -13.33 -0.25
CA TYR A 184 -19.23 -12.94 -1.59
C TYR A 184 -20.35 -13.83 -2.15
N ARG A 185 -20.18 -15.16 -2.09
CA ARG A 185 -21.19 -16.10 -2.59
C ARG A 185 -22.51 -16.04 -1.86
N GLN A 186 -22.46 -15.86 -0.54
CA GLN A 186 -23.68 -15.75 0.27
C GLN A 186 -24.51 -14.50 -0.08
N ASN A 187 -23.86 -13.39 -0.43
CA ASN A 187 -24.53 -12.12 -0.69
C ASN A 187 -24.86 -11.89 -2.17
N LEU A 188 -23.97 -12.31 -3.07
CA LEU A 188 -24.06 -12.04 -4.50
C LEU A 188 -24.31 -13.30 -5.34
N GLY A 189 -24.10 -14.50 -4.80
CA GLY A 189 -24.23 -15.76 -5.55
C GLY A 189 -22.95 -16.14 -6.30
N ASN A 190 -23.08 -16.97 -7.33
CA ASN A 190 -21.94 -17.53 -8.06
C ASN A 190 -21.49 -16.71 -9.28
N PHE A 191 -21.83 -15.41 -9.32
CA PHE A 191 -21.41 -14.59 -10.45
C PHE A 191 -19.88 -14.44 -10.49
N PRO A 192 -19.27 -14.40 -11.68
CA PRO A 192 -17.84 -14.15 -11.82
C PRO A 192 -17.45 -12.78 -11.27
N GLY A 193 -16.44 -12.75 -10.40
CA GLY A 193 -16.12 -11.52 -9.68
C GLY A 193 -14.94 -11.63 -8.73
N VAL A 194 -14.53 -10.48 -8.20
CA VAL A 194 -13.46 -10.34 -7.22
C VAL A 194 -13.94 -9.54 -6.02
N ALA A 195 -13.83 -10.15 -4.83
CA ALA A 195 -14.20 -9.53 -3.56
C ALA A 195 -12.97 -9.03 -2.78
N PHE A 196 -13.07 -7.88 -2.12
CA PHE A 196 -11.97 -7.28 -1.37
C PHE A 196 -12.46 -6.36 -0.24
N THR A 197 -11.57 -6.00 0.68
CA THR A 197 -11.85 -5.03 1.75
C THR A 197 -11.20 -3.68 1.51
N LYS A 198 -11.84 -2.62 2.01
CA LYS A 198 -11.26 -1.28 2.11
C LYS A 198 -11.89 -0.55 3.30
N LEU A 199 -11.06 -0.04 4.21
CA LEU A 199 -11.49 0.80 5.35
C LEU A 199 -12.65 0.18 6.17
N GLY A 200 -12.54 -1.11 6.50
CA GLY A 200 -13.55 -1.86 7.26
C GLY A 200 -14.79 -2.30 6.46
N GLY A 201 -14.97 -1.78 5.24
CA GLY A 201 -16.01 -2.19 4.30
C GLY A 201 -15.58 -3.37 3.42
N GLU A 202 -16.58 -4.04 2.85
CA GLU A 202 -16.42 -5.18 1.93
C GLU A 202 -17.10 -4.88 0.60
N TYR A 203 -16.38 -5.10 -0.49
CA TYR A 203 -16.74 -4.69 -1.83
C TYR A 203 -16.49 -5.80 -2.82
N ALA A 204 -17.17 -5.75 -3.97
CA ALA A 204 -16.90 -6.65 -5.08
C ALA A 204 -17.03 -5.97 -6.44
N LEU A 205 -16.22 -6.44 -7.39
CA LEU A 205 -16.42 -6.22 -8.81
C LEU A 205 -17.05 -7.49 -9.40
N VAL A 206 -18.16 -7.34 -10.12
CA VAL A 206 -18.90 -8.45 -10.74
C VAL A 206 -18.99 -8.21 -12.24
N PHE A 207 -18.80 -9.29 -13.00
CA PHE A 207 -18.77 -9.26 -14.46
C PHE A 207 -19.82 -10.22 -15.03
N GLU A 208 -20.78 -9.69 -15.79
CA GLU A 208 -21.93 -10.45 -16.27
C GLU A 208 -21.66 -11.27 -17.54
N GLY A 209 -20.58 -10.97 -18.27
CA GLY A 209 -20.25 -11.66 -19.51
C GLY A 209 -18.80 -11.48 -19.96
N PRO A 210 -18.38 -12.21 -21.02
CA PRO A 210 -17.02 -12.15 -21.53
C PRO A 210 -16.60 -10.74 -21.93
N PHE A 211 -15.40 -10.35 -21.53
CA PHE A 211 -14.83 -9.05 -21.85
C PHE A 211 -13.39 -9.19 -22.33
N LYS A 212 -12.92 -8.19 -23.06
CA LYS A 212 -11.51 -8.03 -23.41
C LYS A 212 -10.98 -6.79 -22.72
N LEU A 213 -9.86 -6.94 -22.03
CA LEU A 213 -9.11 -5.80 -21.56
C LEU A 213 -8.58 -5.03 -22.76
N SER A 214 -8.62 -3.70 -22.69
CA SER A 214 -7.90 -2.86 -23.64
C SER A 214 -6.42 -3.23 -23.59
N LYS A 215 -5.68 -3.15 -24.72
CA LYS A 215 -4.24 -3.48 -24.74
C LYS A 215 -3.56 -2.74 -23.59
N SER A 216 -3.21 -3.47 -22.54
CA SER A 216 -2.57 -2.92 -21.36
C SER A 216 -1.23 -2.37 -21.83
N LYS A 217 -1.09 -1.04 -21.80
CA LYS A 217 0.20 -0.54 -21.35
C LYS A 217 0.12 -0.70 -19.85
N PRO A 218 1.08 -1.39 -19.20
CA PRO A 218 1.15 -1.30 -17.75
C PRO A 218 1.21 0.19 -17.44
N PHE A 219 0.17 0.72 -16.82
CA PHE A 219 0.30 2.02 -16.19
C PHE A 219 1.25 1.75 -15.03
N GLU A 220 2.54 1.97 -15.27
CA GLU A 220 3.52 1.96 -14.20
C GLU A 220 3.17 3.15 -13.31
N PHE A 221 2.23 2.96 -12.39
CA PHE A 221 2.18 3.78 -11.20
C PHE A 221 3.48 3.49 -10.45
N GLN A 222 4.47 4.34 -10.70
CA GLN A 222 5.75 4.26 -10.04
C GLN A 222 5.60 4.89 -8.66
N ASN A 223 5.96 4.16 -7.61
CA ASN A 223 5.91 4.68 -6.26
C ASN A 223 7.22 5.44 -6.02
N TYR A 224 7.14 6.77 -6.02
CA TYR A 224 8.28 7.64 -5.79
C TYR A 224 8.38 8.03 -4.33
N LEU A 225 9.59 7.96 -3.78
CA LEU A 225 9.97 8.57 -2.52
C LEU A 225 10.91 9.75 -2.83
N PHE A 226 10.53 10.93 -2.39
CA PHE A 226 11.41 12.10 -2.33
C PHE A 226 11.87 12.29 -0.88
N VAL A 227 13.16 12.45 -0.66
CA VAL A 227 13.75 12.75 0.65
C VAL A 227 14.61 13.99 0.51
N ASP A 228 14.54 14.86 1.51
CA ASP A 228 15.34 16.08 1.58
C ASP A 228 15.67 16.41 3.04
N LEU A 229 16.91 16.83 3.28
CA LEU A 229 17.40 17.18 4.61
C LEU A 229 16.91 18.58 5.01
N ILE A 230 16.27 18.66 6.18
CA ILE A 230 15.84 19.93 6.76
C ILE A 230 17.06 20.64 7.36
N ASP A 231 17.25 21.91 7.00
CA ASP A 231 18.37 22.76 7.45
C ASP A 231 19.76 22.14 7.17
N SER A 232 19.95 21.66 5.94
CA SER A 232 21.24 21.11 5.48
C SER A 232 22.41 22.08 5.64
N THR A 233 22.16 23.39 5.53
CA THR A 233 23.17 24.44 5.75
C THR A 233 23.58 24.54 7.22
N GLY A 234 22.64 24.51 8.16
CA GLY A 234 22.93 24.45 9.60
C GLY A 234 23.65 23.17 9.98
N TYR A 235 23.20 22.03 9.46
CA TYR A 235 23.83 20.73 9.69
C TYR A 235 25.29 20.72 9.23
N THR A 236 25.55 21.10 7.97
CA THR A 236 26.92 21.15 7.42
C THR A 236 27.82 22.12 8.16
N SER A 237 27.28 23.22 8.70
CA SER A 237 28.04 24.16 9.53
C SER A 237 28.47 23.56 10.87
N LYS A 238 27.62 22.71 11.48
CA LYS A 238 27.88 22.06 12.77
C LYS A 238 28.78 20.81 12.65
N HIS A 239 28.56 20.02 11.59
CA HIS A 239 29.07 18.66 11.44
C HIS A 239 30.12 18.51 10.32
N GLY A 240 30.16 19.47 9.40
CA GLY A 240 31.01 19.44 8.22
C GLY A 240 30.37 18.70 7.04
N LYS A 241 30.83 19.02 5.83
CA LYS A 241 30.30 18.46 4.59
C LYS A 241 30.48 16.94 4.47
N THR A 242 31.57 16.40 5.03
CA THR A 242 31.83 14.95 4.98
C THR A 242 30.75 14.17 5.73
N GLN A 243 30.31 14.63 6.90
CA GLN A 243 29.25 13.97 7.67
C GLN A 243 27.91 13.99 6.93
N LEU A 244 27.60 15.08 6.19
CA LEU A 244 26.43 15.12 5.31
C LEU A 244 26.51 14.04 4.21
N VAL A 245 27.67 13.95 3.54
CA VAL A 245 27.88 12.95 2.48
C VAL A 245 27.70 11.53 3.04
N ASP A 246 28.30 11.25 4.19
CA ASP A 246 28.21 9.93 4.85
C ASP A 246 26.76 9.60 5.23
N LEU A 247 26.04 10.54 5.85
CA LEU A 247 24.63 10.40 6.21
C LEU A 247 23.77 10.05 4.98
N MET A 248 23.85 10.88 3.93
CA MET A 248 23.02 10.71 2.73
C MET A 248 23.42 9.45 1.95
N THR A 249 24.70 9.07 1.97
CA THR A 249 25.19 7.83 1.34
C THR A 249 24.66 6.60 2.06
N ASN A 250 24.62 6.61 3.40
CA ASN A 250 24.07 5.51 4.19
C ASN A 250 22.56 5.35 3.98
N ILE A 251 21.82 6.47 3.96
CA ILE A 251 20.38 6.46 3.63
C ILE A 251 20.16 5.89 2.22
N LYS A 252 20.94 6.34 1.24
CA LYS A 252 20.92 5.79 -0.11
C LYS A 252 21.18 4.28 -0.12
N TYR A 253 22.24 3.83 0.55
CA TYR A 253 22.61 2.41 0.58
C TYR A 253 21.50 1.55 1.17
N PHE A 254 20.88 2.01 2.25
CA PHE A 254 19.74 1.34 2.86
C PHE A 254 18.55 1.23 1.89
N ILE A 255 18.22 2.32 1.19
CA ILE A 255 17.12 2.34 0.22
C ILE A 255 17.35 1.35 -0.92
N GLU A 256 18.56 1.31 -1.49
CA GLU A 256 18.89 0.43 -2.60
C GLU A 256 18.98 -1.04 -2.16
N SER A 257 19.65 -1.30 -1.03
CA SER A 257 20.04 -2.65 -0.62
C SER A 257 18.97 -3.36 0.20
N GLU A 258 18.32 -2.66 1.13
CA GLU A 258 17.37 -3.25 2.08
C GLU A 258 15.92 -3.09 1.61
N CYS A 259 15.59 -1.99 0.93
CA CYS A 259 14.22 -1.69 0.50
C CYS A 259 13.94 -1.95 -0.99
N GLY A 260 14.97 -2.26 -1.78
CA GLY A 260 14.85 -2.50 -3.22
C GLY A 260 14.42 -1.28 -4.04
N GLY A 261 14.73 -0.06 -3.55
CA GLY A 261 14.47 1.18 -4.25
C GLY A 261 15.50 1.44 -5.35
N GLU A 262 15.05 1.95 -6.50
CA GLU A 262 15.91 2.35 -7.61
C GLU A 262 16.07 3.88 -7.60
N LEU A 263 17.31 4.37 -7.45
CA LEU A 263 17.56 5.81 -7.46
C LEU A 263 17.43 6.41 -8.87
N GLU A 264 16.60 7.44 -8.97
CA GLU A 264 16.28 8.14 -10.21
C GLU A 264 16.90 9.54 -10.26
N GLY A 265 17.34 10.05 -9.11
CA GLY A 265 18.02 11.32 -8.98
C GLY A 265 18.70 11.43 -7.62
N TYR A 266 20.03 11.47 -7.63
CA TYR A 266 20.85 11.82 -6.48
C TYR A 266 22.13 12.46 -7.00
N ARG A 267 22.50 13.61 -6.46
CA ARG A 267 23.81 14.22 -6.69
C ARG A 267 24.68 13.89 -5.49
N GLU A 268 25.85 13.30 -5.73
CA GLU A 268 26.79 13.00 -4.66
C GLU A 268 27.14 14.27 -3.85
N GLY A 269 26.90 14.20 -2.54
CA GLY A 269 27.01 15.34 -1.63
C GLY A 269 25.92 16.39 -1.72
N GLY A 270 24.80 16.08 -2.37
CA GLY A 270 23.52 16.78 -2.22
C GLY A 270 22.79 16.35 -0.95
N ASP A 271 21.77 17.12 -0.61
CA ASP A 271 20.89 16.96 0.55
C ASP A 271 19.53 16.33 0.22
N ASP A 272 19.24 16.13 -1.06
CA ASP A 272 18.02 15.50 -1.56
C ASP A 272 18.29 14.27 -2.44
N PHE A 273 17.30 13.38 -2.52
CA PHE A 273 17.24 12.36 -3.56
C PHE A 273 15.81 11.94 -3.87
N ILE A 274 15.67 11.26 -5.01
CA ILE A 274 14.44 10.61 -5.42
C ILE A 274 14.69 9.15 -5.83
N ALA A 275 13.89 8.27 -5.24
CA ALA A 275 13.92 6.83 -5.48
C ALA A 275 12.55 6.31 -5.96
N ARG A 276 12.57 5.27 -6.77
CA ARG A 276 11.41 4.55 -7.28
C ARG A 276 11.31 3.19 -6.60
N PHE A 277 10.10 2.81 -6.22
CA PHE A 277 9.80 1.58 -5.49
C PHE A 277 8.74 0.74 -6.20
N PRO A 278 8.78 -0.59 -6.04
CA PRO A 278 7.80 -1.49 -6.61
C PRO A 278 6.42 -1.36 -5.93
N SER A 279 6.36 -0.93 -4.67
CA SER A 279 5.10 -0.75 -3.94
C SER A 279 5.13 0.49 -3.03
N LYS A 280 3.93 0.98 -2.68
CA LYS A 280 3.75 2.20 -1.88
C LYS A 280 4.22 2.03 -0.43
N ASP A 281 3.95 0.88 0.17
CA ASP A 281 4.36 0.54 1.54
C ASP A 281 5.88 0.48 1.68
N LEU A 282 6.60 -0.09 0.70
CA LEU A 282 8.06 -0.07 0.68
C LEU A 282 8.61 1.36 0.64
N ALA A 283 8.02 2.22 -0.21
CA ALA A 283 8.39 3.64 -0.24
C ALA A 283 8.12 4.35 1.10
N ILE A 284 7.01 4.02 1.79
CA ILE A 284 6.69 4.58 3.11
C ILE A 284 7.68 4.10 4.17
N ARG A 285 7.99 2.80 4.22
CA ARG A 285 8.98 2.22 5.15
C ARG A 285 10.35 2.85 4.96
N ALA A 286 10.82 2.88 3.71
CA ALA A 286 12.09 3.53 3.37
C ALA A 286 12.13 4.99 3.85
N GLY A 287 11.03 5.74 3.70
CA GLY A 287 10.93 7.10 4.23
C GLY A 287 10.98 7.19 5.75
N LEU A 288 10.31 6.26 6.46
CA LEU A 288 10.32 6.21 7.94
C LEU A 288 11.69 5.81 8.48
N ASP A 289 12.30 4.77 7.91
CA ASP A 289 13.61 4.27 8.32
C ASP A 289 14.70 5.30 8.05
N ALA A 290 14.64 5.99 6.90
CA ALA A 290 15.51 7.13 6.62
C ALA A 290 15.31 8.27 7.65
N ALA A 291 14.08 8.51 8.10
CA ALA A 291 13.79 9.55 9.08
C ALA A 291 14.31 9.20 10.49
N TRP A 292 14.15 7.95 10.91
CA TRP A 292 14.71 7.47 12.18
C TRP A 292 16.23 7.44 12.16
N PHE A 293 16.84 6.99 11.06
CA PHE A 293 18.29 7.00 10.89
C PHE A 293 18.85 8.42 10.90
N ALA A 294 18.21 9.37 10.20
CA ALA A 294 18.58 10.77 10.25
C ALA A 294 18.48 11.34 11.69
N LEU A 295 17.41 11.00 12.41
CA LEU A 295 17.20 11.45 13.79
C LEU A 295 18.31 10.96 14.74
N ASP A 296 18.76 9.71 14.58
CA ASP A 296 19.87 9.14 15.36
C ASP A 296 21.22 9.82 15.04
N ASN A 297 21.32 10.47 13.86
CA ASN A 297 22.50 11.19 13.40
C ASN A 297 22.37 12.72 13.55
N ASP A 298 21.56 13.20 14.51
CA ASP A 298 21.35 14.64 14.79
C ASP A 298 20.77 15.44 13.60
N ALA A 299 20.12 14.75 12.66
CA ALA A 299 19.55 15.29 11.45
C ALA A 299 18.02 15.13 11.42
N LYS A 300 17.36 15.91 10.55
CA LYS A 300 15.93 15.77 10.29
C LYS A 300 15.73 15.78 8.79
N ILE A 301 14.91 14.88 8.28
CA ILE A 301 14.51 14.89 6.88
C ILE A 301 13.02 15.17 6.75
N ARG A 302 12.64 15.68 5.59
CA ARG A 302 11.29 15.60 5.07
C ARG A 302 11.26 14.53 4.00
N ALA A 303 10.18 13.76 3.98
CA ALA A 303 9.99 12.69 3.02
C ALA A 303 8.56 12.73 2.48
N GLY A 304 8.39 12.46 1.19
CA GLY A 304 7.10 12.45 0.52
C GLY A 304 7.00 11.28 -0.45
N VAL A 305 5.89 10.55 -0.37
CA VAL A 305 5.60 9.42 -1.26
C VAL A 305 4.52 9.81 -2.27
N GLY A 306 4.79 9.66 -3.56
CA GLY A 306 3.89 10.05 -4.65
C GLY A 306 3.88 9.06 -5.82
N ARG A 307 2.94 9.22 -6.75
CA ARG A 307 2.88 8.42 -8.01
C ARG A 307 3.72 9.04 -9.12
N SER A 308 4.18 10.25 -8.90
CA SER A 308 5.11 10.97 -9.75
C SER A 308 6.16 11.65 -8.88
N ARG A 309 7.29 11.99 -9.50
CA ARG A 309 8.36 12.75 -8.85
C ARG A 309 7.86 14.06 -8.24
N ARG A 310 7.02 14.75 -9.00
CA ARG A 310 6.40 16.01 -8.59
C ARG A 310 5.51 15.83 -7.36
N GLU A 311 4.60 14.87 -7.39
CA GLU A 311 3.68 14.59 -6.28
C GLU A 311 4.44 14.19 -5.00
N ALA A 312 5.52 13.41 -5.14
CA ALA A 312 6.39 13.05 -4.01
C ALA A 312 7.04 14.29 -3.38
N GLY A 313 7.61 15.19 -4.19
CA GLY A 313 8.19 16.44 -3.72
C GLY A 313 7.17 17.39 -3.07
N GLU A 314 6.00 17.57 -3.70
CA GLU A 314 4.91 18.40 -3.16
C GLU A 314 4.44 17.87 -1.79
N ARG A 315 4.34 16.55 -1.62
CA ARG A 315 3.98 15.93 -0.34
C ARG A 315 5.05 16.11 0.75
N ALA A 316 6.33 16.03 0.40
CA ALA A 316 7.41 16.27 1.36
C ALA A 316 7.37 17.70 1.91
N GLN A 317 7.02 18.67 1.07
CA GLN A 317 6.91 20.09 1.45
C GLN A 317 5.70 20.41 2.35
N LEU A 318 4.70 19.52 2.45
CA LEU A 318 3.57 19.74 3.37
C LEU A 318 4.03 19.88 4.83
N VAL A 319 5.15 19.26 5.18
CA VAL A 319 5.74 19.33 6.53
C VAL A 319 6.21 20.74 6.88
N ASP A 320 6.63 21.54 5.91
CA ASP A 320 7.13 22.91 6.17
C ASP A 320 6.02 23.83 6.72
N ASN A 321 4.77 23.52 6.40
CA ASN A 321 3.61 24.27 6.88
C ASN A 321 3.16 23.82 8.29
N LEU A 322 3.71 22.72 8.81
CA LEU A 322 3.39 22.17 10.14
C LEU A 322 4.23 22.87 11.21
N GLY A 323 3.84 24.09 11.57
CA GLY A 323 4.53 24.86 12.62
C GLY A 323 4.48 26.38 12.46
N SER A 324 3.93 26.89 11.34
CA SER A 324 3.74 28.32 11.09
C SER A 324 2.41 28.89 11.65
N SER A 325 1.89 28.30 12.73
CA SER A 325 0.67 28.76 13.44
C SER A 325 0.99 29.43 14.76
#